data_AF-A0A1F4A0D3-F1
#
_entry.id   AF-A0A1F4A0D3-F1
#
_cell.length_a   1.000
_cell.length_b   1.000
_cell.length_c   1.000
_cell.angle_alpha   90.00
_cell.angle_beta   90.00
_cell.angle_gamma   90.00
#
_symmetry.space_group_name_H-M   'P 1'
#
loop_
_entity.id
_entity.type
_entity.pdbx_description
1 polymer ?
#
loop_
_entity_poly.entity_id
_entity_poly.type
_entity_poly.pdbx_seq_one_letter_code
_entity_poly.pdbx_strand_id
1 'polypeptide(L)'
;MQWWGYSKEHGWVVLDRSIPRNMPGIKEDLLFLRCRDATTFIEKREKWSRPHYTFAPVYLKGLTPADAVDAAAELETFKALWPDFHREVQRVHQEAVDRIEALRIEEEKKAKQAARDRKKQATAAGL
;
A
#
# COMPACT_ATOMS: atom_id res chain seq x y z
N MET A 1 -13.83 1.43 -1.79
CA MET A 1 -14.02 2.86 -2.13
C MET A 1 -12.66 3.45 -2.48
N GLN A 2 -12.55 4.15 -3.60
CA GLN A 2 -11.29 4.73 -4.06
C GLN A 2 -11.16 6.18 -3.58
N TRP A 3 -9.96 6.58 -3.22
CA TRP A 3 -9.60 7.98 -3.10
C TRP A 3 -8.60 8.31 -4.21
N TRP A 4 -8.88 9.36 -4.98
CA TRP A 4 -8.03 9.85 -6.05
C TRP A 4 -7.44 11.19 -5.65
N GLY A 5 -6.15 11.38 -5.91
CA GLY A 5 -5.51 12.66 -5.61
C GLY A 5 -4.24 12.89 -6.39
N TYR A 6 -3.72 14.08 -6.21
CA TYR A 6 -2.53 14.55 -6.88
C TYR A 6 -1.40 14.76 -5.86
N SER A 7 -0.21 14.30 -6.20
CA SER A 7 1.04 14.54 -5.50
C SER A 7 1.99 15.30 -6.41
N LYS A 8 2.71 16.30 -5.88
CA LYS A 8 3.75 17.00 -6.63
C LYS A 8 4.90 16.07 -7.05
N GLU A 9 5.15 15.01 -6.28
CA GLU A 9 6.22 14.06 -6.54
C GLU A 9 5.79 12.94 -7.51
N HIS A 10 4.53 12.49 -7.39
CA HIS A 10 4.07 11.29 -8.09
C HIS A 10 3.04 11.56 -9.19
N GLY A 11 2.50 12.78 -9.29
CA GLY A 11 1.35 13.09 -10.15
C GLY A 11 0.06 12.48 -9.60
N TRP A 12 -0.78 11.96 -10.49
CA TRP A 12 -2.01 11.27 -10.10
C TRP A 12 -1.73 9.96 -9.37
N VAL A 13 -2.38 9.80 -8.22
CA VAL A 13 -2.31 8.60 -7.39
C VAL A 13 -3.71 8.16 -6.97
N VAL A 14 -3.82 6.87 -6.66
CA VAL A 14 -5.04 6.27 -6.13
C VAL A 14 -4.74 5.47 -4.87
N LEU A 15 -5.63 5.60 -3.90
CA LEU A 15 -5.65 4.83 -2.67
C LEU A 15 -6.94 3.99 -2.64
N ASP A 16 -6.78 2.67 -2.60
CA ASP A 16 -7.91 1.75 -2.48
C ASP A 16 -8.19 1.43 -1.01
N ARG A 17 -9.35 1.87 -0.52
CA ARG A 17 -9.80 1.62 0.86
C ARG A 17 -10.40 0.23 1.07
N SER A 18 -10.50 -0.61 0.05
CA SER A 18 -10.81 -2.03 0.25
C SER A 18 -9.65 -2.78 0.91
N ILE A 19 -8.43 -2.23 0.83
CA ILE A 19 -7.23 -2.78 1.45
C ILE A 19 -7.21 -2.39 2.93
N PRO A 20 -7.04 -3.35 3.87
CA PRO A 20 -7.13 -3.09 5.31
C PRO A 20 -6.26 -1.92 5.80
N ARG A 21 -4.99 -1.84 5.38
CA ARG A 21 -4.09 -0.73 5.78
C ARG A 21 -4.50 0.66 5.30
N ASN A 22 -5.28 0.71 4.22
CA ASN A 22 -5.77 1.96 3.65
C ASN A 22 -7.11 2.39 4.26
N MET A 23 -7.71 1.57 5.11
CA MET A 23 -8.95 1.92 5.78
C MET A 23 -8.77 3.12 6.71
N PRO A 24 -9.78 4.00 6.84
CA PRO A 24 -9.79 5.05 7.84
C PRO A 24 -9.61 4.50 9.25
N GLY A 25 -8.87 5.21 10.10
CA GLY A 25 -8.63 4.84 11.50
C GLY A 25 -7.48 3.84 11.73
N ILE A 26 -7.00 3.16 10.68
CA ILE A 26 -5.82 2.31 10.76
C ILE A 26 -4.57 3.18 10.81
N LYS A 27 -3.56 2.79 11.62
CA LYS A 27 -2.33 3.57 11.83
C LYS A 27 -1.14 3.09 10.99
N GLU A 28 -1.34 2.10 10.12
CA GLU A 28 -0.32 1.60 9.21
C GLU A 28 0.00 2.59 8.09
N ASP A 29 1.18 2.43 7.52
CA ASP A 29 1.57 3.09 6.28
C ASP A 29 0.65 2.68 5.12
N LEU A 30 0.43 3.63 4.22
CA LEU A 30 -0.55 3.55 3.16
C LEU A 30 0.06 2.93 1.91
N LEU A 31 -0.72 2.10 1.22
CA LEU A 31 -0.35 1.55 -0.09
C LEU A 31 -1.02 2.39 -1.18
N PHE A 32 -0.20 3.05 -2.00
CA PHE A 32 -0.62 3.82 -3.17
C PHE A 32 -0.32 3.09 -4.46
N LEU A 33 -1.06 3.47 -5.50
CA LEU A 33 -0.67 3.28 -6.89
C LEU A 33 -0.48 4.63 -7.56
N ARG A 34 0.64 4.78 -8.26
CA ARG A 34 0.95 5.90 -9.14
C ARG A 34 0.39 5.62 -10.53
N CYS A 35 -0.45 6.51 -11.03
CA CYS A 35 -1.25 6.23 -12.23
C CYS A 35 -0.41 6.24 -13.52
N ARG A 36 0.64 7.06 -13.58
CA ARG A 36 1.46 7.23 -14.80
C ARG A 36 2.15 5.95 -15.27
N ASP A 37 2.49 5.06 -14.34
CA ASP A 37 3.31 3.87 -14.59
C ASP A 37 2.83 2.65 -13.79
N ALA A 38 1.62 2.71 -13.25
CA ALA A 38 1.01 1.67 -12.41
C ALA A 38 1.87 1.19 -11.23
N THR A 39 2.90 1.96 -10.83
CA THR A 39 3.82 1.54 -9.76
C THR A 39 3.14 1.66 -8.41
N THR A 40 3.22 0.61 -7.60
CA THR A 40 2.76 0.62 -6.21
C THR A 40 3.87 1.03 -5.27
N PHE A 41 3.53 1.77 -4.21
CA PHE A 41 4.51 2.21 -3.22
C PHE A 41 3.86 2.39 -1.84
N ILE A 42 4.69 2.26 -0.80
CA ILE A 42 4.29 2.50 0.58
C ILE A 42 4.65 3.93 0.96
N GLU A 43 3.68 4.66 1.48
CA GLU A 43 3.86 6.02 1.97
C GLU A 43 3.57 6.08 3.46
N LYS A 44 4.41 6.84 4.18
CA LYS A 44 4.20 7.07 5.61
C LYS A 44 2.90 7.82 5.82
N ARG A 45 2.07 7.35 6.74
CA ARG A 45 0.76 8.00 7.01
C ARG A 45 0.88 9.48 7.36
N GLU A 46 1.96 9.87 8.03
CA GLU A 46 2.26 11.27 8.40
C GLU A 46 2.39 12.18 7.16
N LYS A 47 2.88 11.63 6.04
CA LYS A 47 3.07 12.34 4.77
C LYS A 47 1.80 12.43 3.93
N TRP A 48 0.73 11.71 4.27
CA TRP A 48 -0.54 11.75 3.53
C TRP A 48 -1.21 13.13 3.51
N SER A 49 -0.90 13.96 4.50
CA SER A 49 -1.52 15.28 4.65
C SER A 49 -0.99 16.28 3.61
N ARG A 50 -1.73 17.39 3.45
CA ARG A 50 -1.24 18.53 2.65
C ARG A 50 0.10 19.01 3.23
N PRO A 51 1.06 19.43 2.39
CA PRO A 51 0.94 19.73 0.96
C PRO A 51 1.28 18.55 0.02
N HIS A 52 1.64 17.38 0.55
CA HIS A 52 2.19 16.28 -0.25
C HIS A 52 1.14 15.63 -1.15
N TYR A 53 -0.07 15.45 -0.62
CA TYR A 53 -1.20 14.90 -1.37
C TYR A 53 -2.41 15.82 -1.26
N THR A 54 -3.09 16.03 -2.38
CA THR A 54 -4.31 16.83 -2.46
C THR A 54 -5.41 16.00 -3.11
N PHE A 55 -6.58 15.97 -2.47
CA PHE A 55 -7.75 15.28 -2.99
C PHE A 55 -8.13 15.86 -4.36
N ALA A 56 -8.42 15.00 -5.35
CA ALA A 56 -8.55 15.40 -6.75
C ALA A 56 -9.50 16.60 -6.99
N PRO A 57 -10.73 16.64 -6.44
CA PRO A 57 -11.60 17.82 -6.58
C PRO A 57 -11.02 19.12 -6.00
N VAL A 58 -10.23 19.02 -4.93
CA VAL A 58 -9.58 20.20 -4.32
C VAL A 58 -8.40 20.66 -5.19
N TYR A 59 -7.64 19.71 -5.74
CA TYR A 59 -6.55 20.02 -6.66
C TYR A 59 -7.06 20.72 -7.92
N LEU A 60 -8.06 20.14 -8.58
CA LEU A 60 -8.65 20.70 -9.81
C LEU A 60 -9.23 22.11 -9.61
N LYS A 61 -9.87 22.37 -8.45
CA LYS A 61 -10.37 23.71 -8.10
C LYS A 61 -9.28 24.75 -7.89
N GLY A 62 -8.06 24.32 -7.59
CA GLY A 62 -6.91 25.22 -7.39
C GLY A 62 -6.16 25.57 -8.67
N LEU A 63 -6.55 25.01 -9.81
CA LEU A 63 -5.92 25.22 -11.11
C LEU A 63 -6.60 26.35 -11.90
N THR A 64 -5.92 26.84 -12.94
CA THR A 64 -6.56 27.71 -13.94
C THR A 64 -7.64 26.92 -14.70
N PRO A 65 -8.65 27.57 -15.31
CA PRO A 65 -9.69 26.85 -16.03
C PRO A 65 -9.15 25.95 -17.16
N ALA A 66 -8.10 26.37 -17.86
CA ALA A 66 -7.49 25.56 -18.91
C ALA A 66 -6.79 24.31 -18.32
N ASP A 67 -5.93 24.51 -17.32
CA ASP A 67 -5.21 23.40 -16.68
C ASP A 67 -6.17 22.41 -15.98
N ALA A 68 -7.27 22.91 -15.41
CA ALA A 68 -8.27 22.08 -14.76
C ALA A 68 -8.98 21.13 -15.74
N VAL A 69 -9.21 21.56 -16.98
CA VAL A 69 -9.82 20.72 -18.02
C VAL A 69 -8.87 19.59 -18.41
N ASP A 70 -7.60 19.92 -18.68
CA ASP A 70 -6.59 18.94 -19.07
C ASP A 70 -6.34 17.91 -17.94
N ALA A 71 -6.18 18.40 -16.71
CA ALA A 71 -5.97 17.55 -15.54
C ALA A 71 -7.19 16.68 -15.23
N ALA A 72 -8.42 17.16 -15.46
CA ALA A 72 -9.63 16.36 -15.30
C ALA A 72 -9.72 15.27 -16.37
N ALA A 73 -9.40 15.57 -17.63
CA ALA A 73 -9.39 14.59 -18.71
C ALA A 73 -8.35 13.46 -18.45
N GLU A 74 -7.17 13.83 -17.96
CA GLU A 74 -6.14 12.89 -17.55
C GLU A 74 -6.64 11.98 -16.40
N LEU A 75 -7.27 12.55 -15.37
CA LEU A 75 -7.84 11.80 -14.27
C LEU A 75 -8.93 10.82 -14.72
N GLU A 76 -9.83 11.22 -15.63
CA GLU A 76 -10.86 10.32 -16.14
C GLU A 76 -10.26 9.16 -16.95
N THR A 77 -9.17 9.41 -17.69
CA THR A 77 -8.41 8.34 -18.36
C THR A 77 -7.88 7.33 -17.34
N PHE A 78 -7.30 7.78 -16.23
CA PHE A 78 -6.82 6.88 -15.19
C PHE A 78 -7.93 6.14 -14.44
N LYS A 79 -9.09 6.78 -14.22
CA LYS A 79 -10.27 6.11 -13.66
C LYS A 79 -10.78 5.01 -14.57
N ALA A 80 -10.75 5.21 -15.89
CA ALA A 80 -11.11 4.16 -16.85
C ALA A 80 -10.16 2.95 -16.78
N LEU A 81 -8.88 3.18 -16.47
CA LEU A 81 -7.87 2.13 -16.25
C LEU A 81 -7.94 1.49 -14.85
N TRP A 82 -8.82 1.97 -13.97
CA TRP A 82 -8.91 1.47 -12.59
C TRP A 82 -9.11 -0.05 -12.47
N PRO A 83 -9.91 -0.74 -13.30
CA PRO A 83 -10.05 -2.19 -13.19
C PRO A 83 -8.72 -2.94 -13.30
N ASP A 84 -7.80 -2.46 -14.14
CA ASP A 84 -6.47 -3.05 -14.31
C ASP A 84 -5.56 -2.70 -13.14
N PHE A 85 -5.54 -1.43 -12.75
CA PHE A 85 -4.79 -0.95 -11.58
C PHE A 85 -5.23 -1.66 -10.29
N HIS A 86 -6.53 -1.90 -10.13
CA HIS A 86 -7.08 -2.57 -8.97
C HIS A 86 -6.57 -4.02 -8.87
N ARG A 87 -6.54 -4.76 -9.98
CA ARG A 87 -5.98 -6.12 -10.01
C ARG A 87 -4.52 -6.13 -9.58
N GLU A 88 -3.74 -5.18 -10.09
CA GLU A 88 -2.32 -5.07 -9.75
C GLU A 88 -2.09 -4.72 -8.28
N VAL A 89 -2.85 -3.76 -7.75
CA VAL A 89 -2.76 -3.37 -6.34
C VAL A 89 -3.14 -4.53 -5.41
N GLN A 90 -4.20 -5.27 -5.74
CA GLN A 90 -4.64 -6.43 -4.96
C GLN A 90 -3.60 -7.55 -5.00
N ARG A 91 -3.01 -7.81 -6.18
CA ARG A 91 -1.91 -8.77 -6.34
C ARG A 91 -0.73 -8.42 -5.43
N VAL A 92 -0.23 -7.18 -5.51
CA VAL A 92 0.91 -6.72 -4.70
C VAL A 92 0.58 -6.79 -3.20
N HIS A 93 -0.64 -6.42 -2.81
CA HIS A 93 -1.08 -6.54 -1.43
C HIS A 93 -1.06 -7.99 -0.95
N GLN A 94 -1.64 -8.92 -1.71
CA GLN A 94 -1.69 -10.33 -1.36
C GLN A 94 -0.29 -10.94 -1.26
N GLU A 95 0.60 -10.63 -2.21
CA GLU A 95 1.99 -11.08 -2.15
C GLU A 95 2.73 -10.58 -0.91
N ALA A 96 2.43 -9.35 -0.46
CA ALA A 96 3.02 -8.84 0.78
C ALA A 96 2.50 -9.59 2.01
N VAL A 97 1.20 -9.89 2.06
CA VAL A 97 0.58 -10.67 3.14
C VAL A 97 1.16 -12.09 3.18
N ASP A 98 1.25 -12.75 2.04
CA ASP A 98 1.76 -14.13 1.95
C ASP A 98 3.24 -14.21 2.38
N ARG A 99 4.05 -13.22 2.01
CA ARG A 99 5.45 -13.14 2.45
C ARG A 99 5.57 -12.98 3.97
N ILE A 100 4.75 -12.12 4.58
CA ILE A 100 4.75 -11.92 6.03
C ILE A 100 4.35 -13.22 6.75
N GLU A 101 3.33 -13.90 6.25
CA GLU A 101 2.88 -15.16 6.83
C GLU A 101 3.91 -16.28 6.70
N ALA A 102 4.57 -16.38 5.54
CA ALA A 102 5.65 -17.35 5.33
C ALA A 102 6.81 -17.17 6.31
N LEU A 103 7.22 -15.91 6.54
CA LEU A 103 8.26 -15.58 7.52
C LEU A 103 7.84 -15.98 8.94
N ARG A 104 6.59 -15.68 9.34
CA ARG A 104 6.04 -16.06 10.65
C ARG A 104 6.08 -17.58 10.87
N ILE A 105 5.67 -18.35 9.87
CA ILE A 105 5.71 -19.81 9.90
C ILE A 105 7.15 -20.33 10.02
N GLU A 106 8.09 -19.72 9.30
CA GLU A 106 9.50 -20.11 9.35
C GLU A 106 10.12 -19.84 10.73
N GLU A 107 9.84 -18.68 11.32
CA GLU A 107 10.29 -18.31 12.68
C GLU A 107 9.72 -19.27 13.73
N GLU A 108 8.43 -19.62 13.64
CA GLU A 108 7.80 -20.57 14.56
C GLU A 108 8.42 -21.97 14.44
N LYS A 109 8.73 -22.43 13.22
CA LYS A 109 9.43 -23.69 12.98
C LYS A 109 10.82 -23.68 13.59
N LYS A 110 11.60 -22.60 13.40
CA LYS A 110 12.93 -22.43 14.00
C LYS A 110 12.87 -22.45 15.53
N ALA A 111 11.90 -21.75 16.12
CA ALA A 111 11.71 -21.72 17.57
C ALA A 111 11.36 -23.12 18.14
N LYS A 112 10.45 -23.86 17.49
CA LYS A 112 10.08 -25.22 17.89
C LYS A 112 11.27 -26.19 17.78
N GLN A 113 12.08 -26.06 16.72
CA GLN A 113 13.26 -26.89 16.54
C GLN A 113 14.31 -26.60 17.62
N ALA A 114 14.62 -25.33 17.87
CA ALA A 114 15.56 -24.93 18.92
C ALA A 114 15.12 -25.40 20.31
N ALA A 115 13.82 -25.34 20.62
CA ALA A 115 13.29 -25.85 21.88
C ALA A 115 13.46 -27.38 22.03
N ARG A 116 13.24 -28.14 20.94
CA ARG A 116 13.47 -29.59 20.92
C ARG A 116 14.94 -29.94 21.14
N ASP A 117 15.84 -29.22 20.48
CA ASP A 117 17.28 -29.47 20.58
C ASP A 117 17.81 -29.13 21.98
N ARG A 118 17.36 -28.01 22.58
CA ARG A 118 17.67 -27.68 23.98
C ARG A 118 17.18 -28.75 24.95
N LYS A 119 15.97 -29.28 24.75
CA LYS A 119 15.43 -30.35 25.60
C LYS A 119 16.29 -31.62 25.48
N LYS A 120 16.67 -32.03 24.26
CA LYS A 120 17.56 -33.18 24.03
C LYS A 120 18.92 -33.00 24.71
N GLN A 121 19.53 -31.83 24.58
CA GLN A 121 20.82 -31.52 25.21
C GLN A 121 20.74 -31.55 26.75
N ALA A 122 19.67 -30.98 27.33
CA ALA A 122 19.47 -31.01 28.78
C ALA A 122 19.25 -32.43 29.33
N THR A 123 18.53 -33.29 28.60
CA THR A 123 18.37 -34.70 28.97
C THR A 123 19.68 -35.48 28.84
N ALA A 124 20.50 -35.18 27.84
CA ALA A 124 21.79 -35.84 27.64
C ALA A 124 22.88 -35.39 28.66
N ALA A 125 22.78 -34.19 29.22
CA ALA A 125 23.74 -33.66 30.21
C ALA A 125 23.36 -33.95 31.68
N GLY A 126 22.17 -34.49 31.93
CA GLY A 126 21.69 -34.88 33.27
C GLY A 126 21.78 -36.38 33.57
N LEU A 127 22.35 -37.16 32.65
CA LEU A 127 22.78 -38.55 32.81
C LEU A 127 24.31 -38.60 32.90
#